data_AF-A0A5C6BT22-F1
#
_entry.id   AF-A0A5C6BT22-F1
#
_cell.length_a   1.000
_cell.length_b   1.000
_cell.length_c   1.000
_cell.angle_alpha   90.00
_cell.angle_beta   90.00
_cell.angle_gamma   90.00
#
_symmetry.space_group_name_H-M   'P 1'
#
loop_
_entity.id
_entity.type
_entity.pdbx_description
1 polymer ?
#
loop_
_entity_poly.entity_id
_entity_poly.type
_entity_poly.pdbx_seq_one_letter_code
_entity_poly.pdbx_strand_id
1 'polypeptide(L)'
;MGGPERFFRGGAAAGVCYSGSTDSTVLQPIWGKSMTPRPCGATRIVEVEVQQIDLNGFLDWEEFSLYKSPDPYDDFAWFTLTIGVKGEKEKGGNNFQVLVATPKAISRIKSQHGEVPGIIVNHFDPDTVNDEIRRVVSSLQGHSWEQFVDQLCQIMHWEYEGMSGG
;
A
#
# COMPACT_ATOMS: atom_id res chain seq x y z
N MET A 1 6.78 34.96 -22.69
CA MET A 1 5.72 35.51 -21.81
C MET A 1 5.32 34.37 -20.88
N GLY A 2 5.43 34.39 -19.57
CA GLY A 2 5.78 35.40 -18.58
C GLY A 2 5.31 34.77 -17.26
N GLY A 3 6.22 34.13 -16.52
CA GLY A 3 5.92 33.62 -15.19
C GLY A 3 6.02 34.74 -14.15
N PRO A 4 5.37 34.63 -12.98
CA PRO A 4 5.65 35.52 -11.87
C PRO A 4 6.58 34.86 -10.85
N GLU A 5 7.72 35.50 -10.65
CA GLU A 5 8.51 35.51 -9.43
C GLU A 5 7.67 35.89 -8.21
N ARG A 6 8.05 35.38 -7.03
CA ARG A 6 8.16 36.23 -5.83
C ARG A 6 9.11 35.63 -4.78
N PHE A 7 10.14 36.43 -4.51
CA PHE A 7 11.01 36.48 -3.34
C PHE A 7 10.24 36.46 -2.00
N PHE A 8 10.84 35.84 -0.97
CA PHE A 8 11.09 36.52 0.31
C PHE A 8 12.32 35.94 1.03
N ARG A 9 13.14 36.86 1.54
CA ARG A 9 14.37 36.69 2.34
C ARG A 9 14.05 36.49 3.83
N GLY A 10 15.02 35.92 4.55
CA GLY A 10 15.29 36.16 5.98
C GLY A 10 15.23 34.87 6.78
N GLY A 11 16.18 34.52 7.66
CA GLY A 11 17.37 35.16 8.18
C GLY A 11 17.92 34.23 9.27
N ALA A 12 19.23 34.04 9.32
CA ALA A 12 19.90 33.26 10.36
C ALA A 12 20.05 34.09 11.65
N ALA A 13 19.93 33.43 12.81
CA ALA A 13 20.65 33.84 14.02
C ALA A 13 20.80 32.66 14.98
N ALA A 14 22.05 32.23 15.15
CA ALA A 14 22.51 31.41 16.26
C ALA A 14 22.51 32.24 17.55
N GLY A 15 22.16 31.62 18.67
CA GLY A 15 22.25 32.20 20.00
C GLY A 15 22.67 31.14 21.01
N VAL A 16 23.97 30.91 21.12
CA VAL A 16 24.60 30.20 22.24
C VAL A 16 24.84 31.24 23.34
N CYS A 17 24.31 31.01 24.53
CA CYS A 17 24.68 31.77 25.73
C CYS A 17 25.20 30.80 26.79
N TYR A 18 26.52 30.77 26.97
CA TYR A 18 27.16 30.32 28.20
C TYR A 18 27.47 31.55 29.03
N SER A 19 27.03 31.58 30.28
CA SER A 19 27.68 32.38 31.33
C SER A 19 27.59 31.60 32.63
N GLY A 20 28.75 31.26 33.18
CA GLY A 20 28.88 30.70 34.51
C GLY A 20 28.93 31.82 35.54
N SER A 21 28.30 31.60 36.69
CA SER A 21 28.65 32.29 37.93
C SER A 21 28.25 31.41 39.11
N THR A 22 29.22 31.13 39.96
CA THR A 22 29.12 30.42 41.23
C THR A 22 28.48 31.31 42.28
N ASP A 23 27.42 30.85 42.95
CA ASP A 23 27.24 31.09 44.39
C ASP A 23 26.24 30.09 44.99
N SER A 24 26.53 29.66 46.21
CA SER A 24 25.83 28.61 46.95
C SER A 24 24.66 29.18 47.75
N THR A 25 23.59 28.39 47.90
CA THR A 25 22.86 28.11 49.16
C THR A 25 21.34 28.05 48.96
N VAL A 26 20.84 26.80 49.02
CA VAL A 26 19.55 26.34 49.59
C VAL A 26 18.29 27.11 49.24
N LEU A 27 17.48 26.54 48.34
CA LEU A 27 16.03 26.38 48.51
C LEU A 27 15.61 25.10 47.76
N GLN A 28 15.01 24.13 48.46
CA GLN A 28 14.32 23.01 47.81
C GLN A 28 12.90 23.44 47.42
N PRO A 29 12.48 23.23 46.16
CA PRO A 29 11.07 23.06 45.84
C PRO A 29 10.80 21.59 45.53
N ILE A 30 9.93 21.05 46.38
CA ILE A 30 9.06 19.91 46.16
C ILE A 30 8.32 20.11 44.81
N TRP A 31 8.14 19.01 44.08
CA TRP A 31 7.42 18.84 42.80
C TRP A 31 8.23 18.97 41.50
N GLY A 32 8.56 17.79 40.97
CA GLY A 32 8.90 17.58 39.57
C GLY A 32 9.03 16.09 39.33
N LYS A 33 7.90 15.39 39.12
CA LYS A 33 7.94 14.05 38.51
C LYS A 33 8.78 14.20 37.24
N SER A 34 9.92 13.50 37.19
CA SER A 34 10.69 13.34 35.97
C SER A 34 9.75 12.77 34.92
N MET A 35 9.21 13.64 34.06
CA MET A 35 8.59 13.22 32.83
C MET A 35 9.75 12.83 31.92
N THR A 36 10.18 11.58 32.05
CA THR A 36 10.79 10.91 30.91
C THR A 36 9.83 11.12 29.74
N PRO A 37 10.29 11.63 28.58
CA PRO A 37 9.45 11.61 27.38
C PRO A 37 8.93 10.20 27.26
N ARG A 38 7.59 10.02 27.28
CA ARG A 38 7.05 8.73 26.86
C ARG A 38 7.61 8.52 25.47
N PRO A 39 8.21 7.36 25.14
CA PRO A 39 8.52 7.09 23.75
C PRO A 39 7.22 7.33 22.98
N CYS A 40 7.22 8.31 22.08
CA CYS A 40 6.15 8.44 21.09
C CYS A 40 5.96 7.03 20.55
N GLY A 41 4.81 6.42 20.85
CA GLY A 41 4.58 5.01 20.55
C GLY A 41 4.95 4.81 19.09
N ALA A 42 5.95 3.97 18.83
CA ALA A 42 6.32 3.63 17.48
C ALA A 42 5.04 3.11 16.81
N THR A 43 4.47 3.88 15.89
CA THR A 43 3.27 3.47 15.18
C THR A 43 3.63 2.20 14.44
N ARG A 44 3.10 1.07 14.92
CA ARG A 44 3.43 -0.23 14.34
C ARG A 44 2.87 -0.25 12.92
N ILE A 45 3.75 -0.45 11.95
CA ILE A 45 3.33 -0.74 10.59
C ILE A 45 2.72 -2.15 10.62
N VAL A 46 1.52 -2.26 10.07
CA VAL A 46 0.91 -3.56 9.78
C VAL A 46 1.42 -3.96 8.40
N GLU A 47 1.83 -5.21 8.23
CA GLU A 47 2.21 -5.75 6.92
C GLU A 47 1.09 -6.68 6.45
N VAL A 48 0.80 -6.68 5.15
CA VAL A 48 -0.19 -7.57 4.53
C VAL A 48 0.50 -8.55 3.59
N GLU A 49 -0.15 -9.68 3.36
CA GLU A 49 0.33 -10.69 2.42
C GLU A 49 -0.82 -11.33 1.65
N VAL A 50 -0.49 -11.80 0.44
CA VAL A 50 -1.38 -12.63 -0.36
C VAL A 50 -1.33 -14.05 0.19
N GLN A 51 -2.41 -14.47 0.85
CA GLN A 51 -2.55 -15.80 1.43
C GLN A 51 -2.95 -16.84 0.38
N GLN A 52 -3.78 -16.44 -0.58
CA GLN A 52 -4.28 -17.30 -1.67
C GLN A 52 -4.54 -16.46 -2.93
N ILE A 53 -4.39 -17.10 -4.10
CA ILE A 53 -4.71 -16.56 -5.41
C ILE A 53 -5.49 -17.63 -6.15
N ASP A 54 -6.74 -17.33 -6.48
CA ASP A 54 -7.61 -18.16 -7.29
C ASP A 54 -7.79 -17.54 -8.67
N LEU A 55 -7.73 -18.38 -9.69
CA LEU A 55 -7.84 -17.97 -11.08
C LEU A 55 -9.28 -18.12 -11.52
N ASN A 56 -9.95 -17.03 -11.91
CA ASN A 56 -11.37 -17.12 -12.26
C ASN A 56 -11.62 -17.80 -13.63
N GLY A 57 -10.55 -17.98 -14.43
CA GLY A 57 -10.60 -18.61 -15.75
C GLY A 57 -9.89 -19.97 -15.86
N PHE A 58 -9.27 -20.45 -14.78
CA PHE A 58 -8.50 -21.70 -14.75
C PHE A 58 -8.82 -22.47 -13.47
N LEU A 59 -8.76 -23.80 -13.51
CA LEU A 59 -8.97 -24.65 -12.34
C LEU A 59 -7.90 -24.40 -11.27
N ASP A 60 -6.64 -24.27 -11.70
CA ASP A 60 -5.49 -24.05 -10.84
C ASP A 60 -4.28 -23.47 -11.61
N TRP A 61 -3.17 -23.32 -10.89
CA TRP A 61 -1.90 -22.84 -11.45
C TRP A 61 -1.27 -23.81 -12.46
N GLU A 62 -1.52 -25.11 -12.34
CA GLU A 62 -0.99 -26.10 -13.28
C GLU A 62 -1.68 -25.92 -14.64
N GLU A 63 -3.00 -25.79 -14.67
CA GLU A 63 -3.73 -25.49 -15.91
C GLU A 63 -3.29 -24.16 -16.52
N PHE A 64 -3.11 -23.11 -15.71
CA PHE A 64 -2.63 -21.83 -16.22
C PHE A 64 -1.20 -21.92 -16.79
N SER A 65 -0.34 -22.75 -16.20
CA SER A 65 1.01 -22.97 -16.75
C SER A 65 1.01 -23.69 -18.10
N LEU A 66 -0.03 -24.45 -18.39
CA LEU A 66 -0.21 -25.14 -19.67
C LEU A 66 -0.92 -24.26 -20.70
N TYR A 67 -1.60 -23.20 -20.25
CA TYR A 67 -2.25 -22.24 -21.13
C TYR A 67 -1.22 -21.50 -21.98
N LYS A 68 -1.41 -21.58 -23.30
CA LYS A 68 -0.61 -20.82 -24.27
C LYS A 68 -1.45 -19.66 -24.76
N SER A 69 -1.20 -18.48 -24.18
CA SER A 69 -1.78 -17.25 -24.69
C SER A 69 -1.47 -17.09 -26.18
N PRO A 70 -2.46 -16.75 -27.03
CA PRO A 70 -2.22 -16.44 -28.43
C PRO A 70 -1.27 -15.24 -28.62
N ASP A 71 -1.28 -14.29 -27.70
CA ASP A 71 -0.37 -13.14 -27.63
C ASP A 71 -0.16 -12.76 -26.15
N PRO A 72 0.92 -13.21 -25.49
CA PRO A 72 1.16 -12.93 -24.08
C PRO A 72 1.50 -11.46 -23.80
N TYR A 73 1.61 -10.60 -24.84
CA TYR A 73 1.72 -9.15 -24.70
C TYR A 73 0.38 -8.42 -24.90
N ASP A 74 -0.71 -9.19 -25.12
CA ASP A 74 -2.07 -8.70 -25.32
C ASP A 74 -3.14 -9.57 -24.66
N ASP A 75 -2.85 -10.04 -23.45
CA ASP A 75 -3.77 -10.87 -22.68
C ASP A 75 -4.15 -10.25 -21.32
N PHE A 76 -5.22 -10.76 -20.72
CA PHE A 76 -5.73 -10.39 -19.41
C PHE A 76 -6.56 -11.50 -18.77
N ALA A 77 -6.61 -11.54 -17.44
CA ALA A 77 -7.58 -12.35 -16.72
C ALA A 77 -7.95 -11.74 -15.35
N TRP A 78 -9.07 -12.20 -14.81
CA TRP A 78 -9.51 -11.88 -13.46
C TRP A 78 -9.01 -12.91 -12.46
N PHE A 79 -8.56 -12.41 -11.32
CA PHE A 79 -8.08 -13.22 -10.19
C PHE A 79 -8.83 -12.83 -8.93
N THR A 80 -9.07 -13.80 -8.06
CA THR A 80 -9.56 -13.57 -6.71
C THR A 80 -8.40 -13.76 -5.74
N LEU A 81 -8.08 -12.73 -4.98
CA LEU A 81 -7.00 -12.73 -4.01
C LEU A 81 -7.56 -12.77 -2.60
N THR A 82 -7.12 -13.71 -1.78
CA THR A 82 -7.33 -13.64 -0.34
C THR A 82 -6.13 -12.94 0.29
N ILE A 83 -6.36 -11.75 0.85
CA ILE A 83 -5.33 -10.91 1.47
C ILE A 83 -5.61 -10.82 2.97
N GLY A 84 -4.58 -10.96 3.78
CA GLY A 84 -4.68 -10.80 5.23
C GLY A 84 -3.40 -10.22 5.84
N VAL A 85 -3.43 -10.03 7.16
CA VAL A 85 -2.27 -9.53 7.90
C VAL A 85 -1.18 -10.59 7.91
N LYS A 86 0.05 -10.16 7.59
CA LYS A 86 1.22 -11.03 7.51
C LYS A 86 1.51 -11.69 8.86
N GLY A 87 1.62 -13.01 8.85
CA GLY A 87 1.86 -13.80 10.06
C GLY A 87 0.62 -14.08 10.91
N GLU A 88 -0.58 -13.69 10.45
CA GLU A 88 -1.86 -13.98 11.10
C GLU A 88 -2.77 -14.83 10.19
N LYS A 89 -2.19 -15.81 9.48
CA LYS A 89 -2.90 -16.63 8.49
C LYS A 89 -4.12 -17.36 9.08
N GLU A 90 -4.07 -17.71 10.36
CA GLU A 90 -5.16 -18.34 11.11
C GLU A 90 -6.38 -17.45 11.31
N LYS A 91 -6.24 -16.12 11.20
CA LYS A 91 -7.36 -15.18 11.29
C LYS A 91 -8.14 -15.06 9.97
N GLY A 92 -7.66 -15.70 8.91
CA GLY A 92 -8.21 -15.58 7.57
C GLY A 92 -7.81 -14.28 6.88
N GLY A 93 -8.42 -14.04 5.72
CA GLY A 93 -8.25 -12.83 4.94
C GLY A 93 -9.55 -12.45 4.25
N ASN A 94 -9.55 -11.33 3.55
CA ASN A 94 -10.67 -10.85 2.75
C ASN A 94 -10.40 -11.08 1.27
N ASN A 95 -11.47 -11.28 0.49
CA ASN A 95 -11.33 -11.52 -0.94
C ASN A 95 -11.43 -10.22 -1.74
N PHE A 96 -10.50 -10.07 -2.68
CA PHE A 96 -10.44 -8.96 -3.62
C PHE A 96 -10.36 -9.52 -5.04
N GLN A 97 -11.18 -9.00 -5.94
CA GLN A 97 -11.07 -9.30 -7.36
C GLN A 97 -10.17 -8.29 -8.06
N VAL A 98 -9.19 -8.79 -8.81
CA VAL A 98 -8.26 -7.95 -9.55
C VAL A 98 -8.19 -8.37 -11.00
N LEU A 99 -8.22 -7.39 -11.90
CA LEU A 99 -7.86 -7.58 -13.30
C LEU A 99 -6.33 -7.50 -13.41
N VAL A 100 -5.69 -8.55 -13.91
CA VAL A 100 -4.29 -8.50 -14.34
C VAL A 100 -4.27 -8.46 -15.85
N ALA A 101 -3.58 -7.47 -16.43
CA ALA A 101 -3.60 -7.23 -17.86
C ALA A 101 -2.27 -6.70 -18.38
N THR A 102 -1.98 -6.99 -19.64
CA THR A 102 -0.90 -6.34 -20.37
C THR A 102 -1.26 -4.91 -20.79
N PRO A 103 -0.28 -4.03 -21.08
CA PRO A 103 -0.55 -2.67 -21.53
C PRO A 103 -1.48 -2.59 -22.76
N LYS A 104 -1.35 -3.52 -23.70
CA LYS A 104 -2.19 -3.58 -24.90
C LYS A 104 -3.62 -4.01 -24.55
N ALA A 105 -3.76 -5.04 -23.71
CA ALA A 105 -5.06 -5.52 -23.27
C ALA A 105 -5.83 -4.46 -22.45
N ILE A 106 -5.17 -3.83 -21.48
CA ILE A 106 -5.84 -2.81 -20.64
C ILE A 106 -6.25 -1.58 -21.46
N SER A 107 -5.48 -1.19 -22.48
CA SER A 107 -5.86 -0.11 -23.39
C SER A 107 -7.14 -0.45 -24.17
N ARG A 108 -7.28 -1.70 -24.63
CA ARG A 108 -8.50 -2.18 -25.31
C ARG A 108 -9.69 -2.18 -24.35
N ILE A 109 -9.53 -2.73 -23.15
CA ILE A 109 -10.58 -2.78 -22.13
C ILE A 109 -11.05 -1.37 -21.80
N LYS A 110 -10.11 -0.44 -21.58
CA LYS A 110 -10.41 0.97 -21.29
C LYS A 110 -11.25 1.64 -22.38
N SER A 111 -10.95 1.35 -23.64
CA SER A 111 -11.71 1.89 -24.77
C SER A 111 -13.16 1.38 -24.85
N GLN A 112 -13.45 0.21 -24.26
CA GLN A 112 -14.75 -0.45 -24.33
C GLN A 112 -15.61 -0.23 -23.09
N HIS A 113 -14.97 -0.20 -21.90
CA HIS A 113 -15.66 -0.25 -20.61
C HIS A 113 -15.33 0.95 -19.71
N GLY A 114 -14.45 1.87 -20.13
CA GLY A 114 -13.97 2.97 -19.30
C GLY A 114 -12.83 2.55 -18.37
N GLU A 115 -12.56 3.34 -17.33
CA GLU A 115 -11.48 3.01 -16.40
C GLU A 115 -11.79 1.73 -15.62
N VAL A 116 -10.85 0.77 -15.65
CA VAL A 116 -10.92 -0.48 -14.90
C VAL A 116 -9.70 -0.57 -13.98
N PRO A 117 -9.86 -0.73 -12.67
CA PRO A 117 -8.75 -0.93 -11.75
C PRO A 117 -8.09 -2.29 -12.01
N GLY A 118 -6.77 -2.35 -11.86
CA GLY A 118 -6.05 -3.59 -12.09
C GLY A 118 -4.54 -3.44 -12.00
N ILE A 119 -3.85 -4.58 -12.14
CA ILE A 119 -2.41 -4.69 -12.12
C ILE A 119 -1.90 -4.87 -13.56
N ILE A 120 -0.87 -4.12 -13.92
CA ILE A 120 -0.29 -4.17 -15.27
C ILE A 120 0.96 -5.05 -15.26
N VAL A 121 0.99 -6.07 -16.12
CA VAL A 121 2.15 -6.95 -16.34
C VAL A 121 2.71 -6.78 -17.74
N ASN A 122 4.03 -6.85 -17.90
CA ASN A 122 4.64 -6.72 -19.24
C ASN A 122 4.48 -7.97 -20.10
N HIS A 123 4.29 -9.13 -19.47
CA HIS A 123 4.11 -10.42 -20.13
C HIS A 123 3.11 -11.25 -19.31
N PHE A 124 2.15 -11.88 -19.99
CA PHE A 124 1.07 -12.62 -19.37
C PHE A 124 1.40 -14.11 -19.27
N ASP A 125 2.17 -14.46 -18.25
CA ASP A 125 2.51 -15.82 -17.87
C ASP A 125 2.34 -16.02 -16.35
N PRO A 126 2.25 -17.27 -15.85
CA PRO A 126 1.99 -17.54 -14.44
C PRO A 126 2.98 -16.91 -13.47
N ASP A 127 4.28 -16.97 -13.78
CA ASP A 127 5.32 -16.49 -12.88
C ASP A 127 5.27 -14.96 -12.80
N THR A 128 5.23 -14.28 -13.94
CA THR A 128 5.12 -12.81 -14.01
C THR A 128 3.86 -12.31 -13.31
N VAL A 129 2.72 -12.98 -13.50
CA VAL A 129 1.45 -12.60 -12.87
C VAL A 129 1.49 -12.79 -11.35
N ASN A 130 1.94 -13.96 -10.88
CA ASN A 130 2.06 -14.25 -9.45
C ASN A 130 3.00 -13.25 -8.76
N ASP A 131 4.17 -13.03 -9.34
CA ASP A 131 5.20 -12.17 -8.77
C ASP A 131 4.72 -10.73 -8.71
N GLU A 132 4.07 -10.23 -9.76
CA GLU A 132 3.58 -8.86 -9.81
C GLU A 132 2.43 -8.64 -8.81
N ILE A 133 1.49 -9.58 -8.68
CA ILE A 133 0.43 -9.53 -7.66
C ILE A 133 1.04 -9.41 -6.27
N ARG A 134 1.99 -10.30 -5.94
CA ARG A 134 2.65 -10.31 -4.63
C ARG A 134 3.47 -9.06 -4.39
N ARG A 135 4.15 -8.56 -5.41
CA ARG A 135 4.92 -7.31 -5.37
C ARG A 135 4.03 -6.11 -5.07
N VAL A 136 2.89 -5.99 -5.75
CA VAL A 136 1.94 -4.89 -5.52
C VAL A 136 1.40 -4.94 -4.09
N VAL A 137 0.90 -6.09 -3.64
CA VAL A 137 0.32 -6.22 -2.29
C VAL A 137 1.37 -5.97 -1.19
N SER A 138 2.58 -6.51 -1.35
CA SER A 138 3.67 -6.29 -0.38
C SER A 138 4.25 -4.87 -0.39
N SER A 139 4.00 -4.09 -1.45
CA SER A 139 4.43 -2.69 -1.53
C SER A 139 3.53 -1.72 -0.76
N LEU A 140 2.31 -2.16 -0.40
CA LEU A 140 1.38 -1.34 0.36
C LEU A 140 1.89 -1.15 1.80
N GLN A 141 1.62 0.02 2.36
CA GLN A 141 1.98 0.35 3.74
C GLN A 141 0.79 0.94 4.46
N GLY A 142 0.58 0.55 5.70
CA GLY A 142 -0.54 1.00 6.50
C GLY A 142 -0.30 0.80 7.98
N HIS A 143 -0.98 1.60 8.78
CA HIS A 143 -0.96 1.48 10.24
C HIS A 143 -2.16 0.70 10.79
N SER A 144 -3.14 0.39 9.93
CA SER A 144 -4.31 -0.41 10.26
C SER A 144 -4.80 -1.18 9.03
N TRP A 145 -5.64 -2.20 9.25
CA TRP A 145 -6.24 -2.98 8.19
C TRP A 145 -7.14 -2.14 7.28
N GLU A 146 -7.88 -1.18 7.84
CA GLU A 146 -8.77 -0.29 7.10
C GLU A 146 -8.00 0.55 6.08
N GLN A 147 -6.81 1.06 6.45
CA GLN A 147 -5.94 1.77 5.51
C GLN A 147 -5.43 0.89 4.37
N PHE A 148 -5.28 -0.42 4.60
CA PHE A 148 -4.95 -1.37 3.53
C PHE A 148 -6.14 -1.63 2.62
N VAL A 149 -7.34 -1.82 3.18
CA VAL A 149 -8.57 -1.98 2.39
C VAL A 149 -8.77 -0.76 1.49
N ASP A 150 -8.62 0.46 2.01
CA ASP A 150 -8.75 1.69 1.23
C ASP A 150 -7.77 1.73 0.04
N GLN A 151 -6.52 1.30 0.25
CA GLN A 151 -5.50 1.22 -0.80
C GLN A 151 -5.78 0.10 -1.81
N LEU A 152 -6.20 -1.08 -1.34
CA LEU A 152 -6.55 -2.22 -2.19
C LEU A 152 -7.75 -1.88 -3.07
N CYS A 153 -8.75 -1.17 -2.55
CA CYS A 153 -9.91 -0.72 -3.32
C CYS A 153 -9.57 0.28 -4.45
N GLN A 154 -8.37 0.89 -4.45
CA GLN A 154 -7.92 1.71 -5.59
C GLN A 154 -7.45 0.86 -6.79
N ILE A 155 -7.11 -0.40 -6.56
CA ILE A 155 -6.49 -1.29 -7.54
C ILE A 155 -7.27 -2.59 -7.78
N MET A 156 -8.26 -2.89 -6.92
CA MET A 156 -9.03 -4.13 -6.90
C MET A 156 -10.47 -3.85 -6.48
N HIS A 157 -11.41 -4.72 -6.85
CA HIS A 157 -12.77 -4.70 -6.35
C HIS A 157 -12.88 -5.55 -5.08
N TRP A 158 -13.45 -4.98 -4.03
CA TRP A 158 -13.65 -5.72 -2.79
C TRP A 158 -14.98 -6.49 -2.83
N GLU A 159 -15.02 -7.72 -2.30
CA GLU A 159 -16.25 -8.55 -2.32
C GLU A 159 -17.46 -7.90 -1.62
N TYR A 160 -17.23 -6.92 -0.73
CA TYR A 160 -18.26 -6.18 -0.02
C TYR A 160 -18.61 -4.83 -0.67
N GLU A 161 -17.96 -4.47 -1.78
CA GLU A 161 -18.25 -3.25 -2.53
C GLU A 161 -19.67 -3.37 -3.16
N GLY A 162 -20.63 -2.64 -2.60
CA GLY A 162 -22.05 -2.71 -2.98
C GLY A 162 -23.02 -3.19 -1.89
N MET A 163 -22.52 -3.68 -0.74
CA MET A 163 -23.37 -3.95 0.43
C MET A 163 -23.65 -2.69 1.27
N SER A 164 -23.07 -1.54 0.90
CA SER A 164 -23.39 -0.22 1.44
C SER A 164 -24.53 0.43 0.65
N GLY A 165 -25.59 -0.34 0.36
CA GLY A 165 -26.83 0.18 -0.23
C GLY A 165 -27.88 0.36 0.86
N GLY A 166 -27.97 1.57 1.40
CA GLY A 166 -29.19 2.09 2.01
C GLY A 166 -30.18 2.57 0.96
#